data_AF-A0A2W2II08-F1
#
_entry.id   AF-A0A2W2II08-F1
#
_cell.length_a   1.000
_cell.length_b   1.000
_cell.length_c   1.000
_cell.angle_alpha   90.00
_cell.angle_beta   90.00
_cell.angle_gamma   90.00
#
_symmetry.space_group_name_H-M   'P 1'
#
loop_
_entity.id
_entity.type
_entity.pdbx_description
1 polymer ?
#
loop_
_entity_poly.entity_id
_entity_poly.type
_entity_poly.pdbx_seq_one_letter_code
_entity_poly.pdbx_strand_id
1 'polypeptide(L)'
;TGLRTAFYEQRPRFHWHPGLLLDGARVQVPFLADLVTLADPASDWSFLNYLRARDRLFPFYFAERFHIQRAEYDAYCRWVSENLPALHYGHQVDAIRWNPELHVFEVDFTQLDADGEAQALGRAHTRNVVLGIGTEP
;
A
#
# COMPACT_ATOMS: atom_id res chain seq x y z
N THR A 1 22.23 -9.12 0.19
CA THR A 1 22.16 -7.84 0.91
C THR A 1 20.72 -7.38 0.93
N GLY A 2 20.07 -7.31 2.10
CA GLY A 2 18.67 -6.87 2.18
C GLY A 2 18.54 -5.37 1.89
N LEU A 3 17.51 -4.98 1.14
CA LEU A 3 17.12 -3.57 1.02
C LEU A 3 16.50 -3.12 2.34
N ARG A 4 16.91 -1.95 2.84
CA ARG A 4 16.21 -1.26 3.94
C ARG A 4 15.30 -0.20 3.30
N THR A 5 14.00 -0.30 3.58
CA THR A 5 12.97 0.54 2.96
C THR A 5 12.15 1.25 4.03
N ALA A 6 11.49 2.34 3.62
CA ALA A 6 10.45 3.04 4.38
C ALA A 6 9.45 3.61 3.37
N PHE A 7 8.16 3.50 3.66
CA PHE A 7 7.06 3.99 2.85
C PHE A 7 6.20 4.91 3.71
N TYR A 8 5.87 6.10 3.22
CA TYR A 8 5.11 7.11 3.98
C TYR A 8 3.77 7.37 3.29
N GLU A 9 2.70 7.41 4.07
CA GLU A 9 1.34 7.70 3.63
C GLU A 9 0.69 8.65 4.64
N GLN A 10 0.08 9.73 4.15
CA GLN A 10 -0.54 10.75 5.01
C GLN A 10 -1.83 10.26 5.67
N ARG A 11 -2.57 9.36 5.01
CA ARG A 11 -3.81 8.80 5.57
C ARG A 11 -3.49 7.92 6.78
N PRO A 12 -4.42 7.72 7.71
CA PRO A 12 -4.19 6.86 8.87
C PRO A 12 -4.23 5.36 8.54
N ARG A 13 -4.72 4.97 7.36
CA ARG A 13 -4.87 3.57 6.92
C ARG A 13 -5.11 3.48 5.41
N PHE A 14 -4.87 2.30 4.83
CA PHE A 14 -5.14 2.02 3.42
C PHE A 14 -6.63 2.11 3.07
N HIS A 15 -6.93 2.89 2.01
CA HIS A 15 -8.22 2.93 1.31
C HIS A 15 -8.02 3.19 -0.18
N TRP A 16 -8.33 2.21 -1.02
CA TRP A 16 -8.17 2.29 -2.47
C TRP A 16 -9.42 2.86 -3.13
N HIS A 17 -9.38 4.15 -3.49
CA HIS A 17 -10.48 4.90 -4.11
C HIS A 17 -11.82 4.71 -3.36
N PRO A 18 -11.95 5.16 -2.10
CA PRO A 18 -13.12 4.89 -1.27
C PRO A 18 -14.45 5.34 -1.90
N GLY A 19 -14.44 6.46 -2.65
CA GLY A 19 -15.63 6.94 -3.38
C GLY A 19 -16.10 6.06 -4.55
N LEU A 20 -15.33 5.05 -4.94
CA LEU A 20 -15.64 4.11 -6.03
C LEU A 20 -15.89 2.68 -5.54
N LEU A 21 -16.03 2.49 -4.22
CA LEU A 21 -16.37 1.18 -3.62
C LEU A 21 -17.89 0.94 -3.63
N LEU A 22 -18.50 1.11 -4.80
CA LEU A 22 -19.92 0.83 -5.02
C LEU A 22 -20.19 -0.67 -4.96
N ASP A 23 -21.37 -1.06 -4.47
CA ASP A 23 -21.75 -2.46 -4.43
C ASP A 23 -21.76 -3.08 -5.85
N GLY A 24 -21.25 -4.30 -5.95
CA GLY A 24 -21.07 -5.00 -7.23
C GLY A 24 -19.94 -4.50 -8.13
N ALA A 25 -19.27 -3.37 -7.82
CA ALA A 25 -18.16 -2.88 -8.63
C ALA A 25 -16.96 -3.84 -8.59
N ARG A 26 -16.33 -4.06 -9.74
CA ARG A 26 -15.22 -5.01 -9.92
C ARG A 26 -13.93 -4.33 -10.38
N VAL A 27 -12.81 -4.96 -10.05
CA VAL A 27 -11.52 -4.67 -10.68
C VAL A 27 -11.57 -5.15 -12.14
N GLN A 28 -11.00 -4.38 -13.06
CA GLN A 28 -11.07 -4.66 -14.51
C GLN A 28 -9.98 -5.62 -14.99
N VAL A 29 -9.12 -6.09 -14.10
CA VAL A 29 -8.08 -7.09 -14.36
C VAL A 29 -8.34 -8.36 -13.55
N PRO A 30 -7.89 -9.53 -14.02
CA PRO A 30 -7.99 -10.78 -13.26
C PRO A 30 -7.25 -10.73 -11.92
N PHE A 31 -7.68 -11.52 -10.94
CA PHE A 31 -7.07 -11.57 -9.60
C PHE A 31 -5.58 -11.95 -9.58
N LEU A 32 -5.05 -12.56 -10.65
CA LEU A 32 -3.61 -12.84 -10.77
C LEU A 32 -2.78 -11.57 -10.98
N ALA A 33 -3.39 -10.49 -11.47
CA ALA A 33 -2.81 -9.15 -11.45
C ALA A 33 -3.00 -8.51 -10.06
N ASP A 34 -2.65 -9.25 -9.01
CA ASP A 34 -2.53 -8.73 -7.65
C ASP A 34 -1.19 -7.97 -7.47
N LEU A 35 -0.77 -7.73 -6.23
CA LEU A 35 0.44 -6.96 -5.95
C LEU A 35 1.75 -7.67 -6.34
N VAL A 36 1.77 -9.00 -6.45
CA VAL A 36 3.02 -9.79 -6.44
C VAL A 36 3.03 -10.97 -7.39
N THR A 37 1.90 -11.60 -7.69
CA THR A 37 1.81 -12.93 -8.29
C THR A 37 2.49 -13.02 -9.67
N LEU A 38 2.41 -11.96 -10.49
CA LEU A 38 3.07 -11.94 -11.80
C LEU A 38 4.59 -11.75 -11.72
N ALA A 39 5.12 -11.32 -10.57
CA ALA A 39 6.56 -11.22 -10.32
C ALA A 39 7.09 -12.42 -9.52
N ASP A 40 6.35 -12.84 -8.50
CA ASP A 40 6.65 -13.98 -7.63
C ASP A 40 5.33 -14.61 -7.11
N PRO A 41 4.85 -15.70 -7.73
CA PRO A 41 3.63 -16.38 -7.31
C PRO A 41 3.75 -17.11 -5.97
N ALA A 42 4.97 -17.31 -5.44
CA ALA A 42 5.18 -17.95 -4.14
C ALA A 42 5.11 -16.96 -2.97
N SER A 43 5.01 -15.65 -3.25
CA SER A 43 4.96 -14.61 -2.24
C SER A 43 3.78 -14.79 -1.26
N ASP A 44 4.07 -14.64 0.04
CA ASP A 44 3.07 -14.62 1.12
C ASP A 44 2.03 -13.51 0.94
N TRP A 45 2.35 -12.48 0.15
CA TRP A 45 1.47 -11.35 -0.12
C TRP A 45 0.55 -11.55 -1.32
N SER A 46 0.50 -12.74 -1.93
CA SER A 46 -0.43 -13.01 -3.04
C SER A 46 -1.89 -12.97 -2.58
N PHE A 47 -2.80 -12.66 -3.51
CA PHE A 47 -4.24 -12.65 -3.26
C PHE A 47 -4.75 -14.04 -2.85
N LEU A 48 -4.16 -15.11 -3.40
CA LEU A 48 -4.50 -16.48 -3.01
C LEU A 48 -4.07 -16.79 -1.56
N ASN A 49 -2.91 -16.30 -1.12
CA ASN A 49 -2.50 -16.42 0.28
C ASN A 49 -3.39 -15.58 1.22
N TYR A 50 -3.82 -14.40 0.79
CA TYR A 50 -4.84 -13.62 1.51
C TYR A 50 -6.15 -14.40 1.72
N LEU A 51 -6.64 -15.09 0.68
CA LEU A 51 -7.83 -15.94 0.76
C LEU A 51 -7.62 -17.13 1.69
N ARG A 52 -6.44 -17.78 1.61
CA ARG A 52 -6.06 -18.88 2.50
C ARG A 52 -6.06 -18.43 3.96
N ALA A 53 -5.46 -17.28 4.27
CA ALA A 53 -5.39 -16.73 5.62
C ALA A 53 -6.77 -16.39 6.24
N ARG A 54 -7.85 -16.43 5.43
CA ARG A 54 -9.23 -16.15 5.83
C ARG A 54 -10.17 -17.35 5.66
N ASP A 55 -9.63 -18.53 5.37
CA ASP A 55 -10.41 -19.73 5.06
C ASP A 55 -11.41 -19.56 3.90
N ARG A 56 -11.08 -18.67 2.96
CA ARG A 56 -11.94 -18.32 1.79
C ARG A 56 -11.45 -18.89 0.47
N LEU A 57 -10.31 -19.59 0.45
CA LEU A 57 -9.74 -20.14 -0.79
C LEU A 57 -10.67 -21.14 -1.49
N PHE A 58 -11.23 -22.11 -0.76
CA PHE A 58 -12.16 -23.10 -1.32
C PHE A 58 -13.46 -22.46 -1.85
N PRO A 59 -14.17 -21.62 -1.07
CA PRO A 59 -15.33 -20.90 -1.59
C PRO A 59 -15.02 -20.03 -2.81
N PHE A 60 -13.85 -19.38 -2.84
CA PHE A 60 -13.41 -18.57 -3.97
C PHE A 60 -13.20 -19.40 -5.24
N TYR A 61 -12.56 -20.57 -5.10
CA TYR A 61 -12.38 -21.52 -6.20
C TYR A 61 -13.70 -21.88 -6.86
N PHE A 62 -14.72 -22.27 -6.08
CA PHE A 62 -16.04 -22.63 -6.59
C PHE A 62 -16.83 -21.45 -7.18
N ALA A 63 -16.49 -20.22 -6.81
CA ALA A 63 -17.14 -19.05 -7.37
C ALA A 63 -16.76 -18.81 -8.85
N GLU A 64 -15.62 -19.34 -9.31
CA GLU A 64 -15.10 -19.22 -10.68
C GLU A 64 -15.08 -17.78 -11.22
N ARG A 65 -14.81 -16.80 -10.35
CA ARG A 65 -14.81 -15.37 -10.68
C ARG A 65 -13.39 -14.84 -10.80
N PHE A 66 -12.96 -14.59 -12.04
CA PHE A 66 -11.65 -13.99 -12.30
C PHE A 66 -11.55 -12.51 -11.88
N HIS A 67 -12.64 -11.76 -11.98
CA HIS A 67 -12.70 -10.34 -11.66
C HIS A 67 -13.34 -10.14 -10.28
N ILE A 68 -12.51 -9.78 -9.31
CA ILE A 68 -12.92 -9.61 -7.91
C ILE A 68 -13.60 -8.26 -7.67
N GLN A 69 -14.38 -8.18 -6.59
CA GLN A 69 -15.00 -6.92 -6.19
C GLN A 69 -13.94 -5.91 -5.77
N ARG A 70 -14.17 -4.62 -6.05
CA ARG A 70 -13.25 -3.55 -5.62
C ARG A 70 -13.09 -3.51 -4.11
N ALA A 71 -14.16 -3.76 -3.35
CA ALA A 71 -14.12 -3.84 -1.90
C ALA A 71 -13.26 -5.02 -1.40
N GLU A 72 -13.27 -6.15 -2.10
CA GLU A 72 -12.41 -7.30 -1.76
C GLU A 72 -10.93 -7.01 -2.07
N TYR A 73 -10.65 -6.33 -3.19
CA TYR A 73 -9.29 -5.89 -3.50
C TYR A 73 -8.78 -4.84 -2.49
N ASP A 74 -9.61 -3.88 -2.10
CA ASP A 74 -9.29 -2.93 -1.02
C ASP A 74 -8.96 -3.65 0.30
N ALA A 75 -9.77 -4.63 0.70
CA ALA A 75 -9.55 -5.43 1.90
C ALA A 75 -8.27 -6.28 1.81
N TYR A 76 -7.94 -6.81 0.63
CA TYR A 76 -6.68 -7.51 0.37
C TYR A 76 -5.48 -6.58 0.51
N CYS A 77 -5.49 -5.42 -0.16
CA CYS A 77 -4.40 -4.46 -0.06
C CYS A 77 -4.24 -3.92 1.36
N ARG A 78 -5.35 -3.70 2.09
CA ARG A 78 -5.31 -3.34 3.51
C ARG A 78 -4.64 -4.41 4.34
N TRP A 79 -5.01 -5.68 4.15
CA TRP A 79 -4.37 -6.80 4.85
C TRP A 79 -2.87 -6.86 4.58
N VAL A 80 -2.41 -6.66 3.34
CA VAL A 80 -0.98 -6.58 3.05
C VAL A 80 -0.35 -5.41 3.79
N SER A 81 -0.94 -4.21 3.70
CA SER A 81 -0.41 -2.99 4.31
C SER A 81 -0.26 -3.06 5.83
N GLU A 82 -1.19 -3.73 6.52
CA GLU A 82 -1.15 -3.90 7.98
C GLU A 82 -0.01 -4.82 8.45
N ASN A 83 0.57 -5.60 7.55
CA ASN A 83 1.64 -6.56 7.86
C ASN A 83 3.02 -6.15 7.29
N LEU A 84 3.13 -5.00 6.60
CA LEU A 84 4.40 -4.50 6.10
C LEU A 84 5.11 -3.62 7.16
N PRO A 85 6.25 -4.05 7.73
CA PRO A 85 6.88 -3.35 8.85
C PRO A 85 7.50 -1.99 8.49
N ALA A 86 7.71 -1.72 7.20
CA ALA A 86 8.33 -0.50 6.69
C ALA A 86 7.30 0.58 6.29
N LEU A 87 6.02 0.37 6.55
CA LEU A 87 4.95 1.29 6.17
C LEU A 87 4.57 2.21 7.34
N HIS A 88 4.59 3.51 7.10
CA HIS A 88 4.33 4.57 8.07
C HIS A 88 3.10 5.37 7.63
N TYR A 89 1.96 5.12 8.26
CA TYR A 89 0.74 5.91 8.10
C TYR A 89 0.77 7.19 8.94
N GLY A 90 -0.11 8.14 8.62
CA GLY A 90 -0.14 9.44 9.29
C GLY A 90 1.15 10.25 9.07
N HIS A 91 1.85 10.03 7.96
CA HIS A 91 3.08 10.75 7.62
C HIS A 91 2.89 11.46 6.29
N GLN A 92 2.69 12.77 6.34
CA GLN A 92 2.66 13.61 5.15
C GLN A 92 4.08 14.00 4.77
N VAL A 93 4.54 13.61 3.58
CA VAL A 93 5.84 14.06 3.06
C VAL A 93 5.66 15.47 2.51
N ASP A 94 6.42 16.41 3.07
CA ASP A 94 6.30 17.84 2.75
C ASP A 94 7.33 18.29 1.71
N ALA A 95 8.54 17.73 1.77
CA ALA A 95 9.62 18.07 0.83
C ALA A 95 10.64 16.94 0.69
N ILE A 96 11.23 16.87 -0.51
CA ILE A 96 12.36 15.98 -0.81
C ILE A 96 13.49 16.83 -1.40
N ARG A 97 14.69 16.72 -0.85
CA ARG A 97 15.86 17.52 -1.26
C ARG A 97 17.09 16.64 -1.37
N TRP A 98 17.94 16.91 -2.35
CA TRP A 98 19.25 16.26 -2.43
C TRP A 98 20.26 16.95 -1.51
N ASN A 99 20.93 16.19 -0.65
CA ASN A 99 22.05 16.64 0.16
C ASN A 99 23.36 16.21 -0.51
N PRO A 100 24.15 17.14 -1.09
CA PRO A 100 25.37 16.81 -1.81
C PRO A 100 26.53 16.39 -0.91
N GLU A 101 26.54 16.78 0.37
CA GLU A 101 27.60 16.43 1.32
C GLU A 101 27.45 14.97 1.79
N LEU A 102 26.21 14.55 2.04
CA LEU A 102 25.89 13.19 2.48
C LEU A 102 25.61 12.23 1.33
N HIS A 103 25.48 12.74 0.10
CA HIS A 103 25.10 11.98 -1.09
C HIS A 103 23.81 11.15 -0.88
N VAL A 104 22.79 11.78 -0.28
CA VAL A 104 21.47 11.18 -0.03
C VAL A 104 20.35 12.20 -0.25
N PHE A 105 19.12 11.70 -0.39
CA PHE A 105 17.92 12.51 -0.27
C PHE A 105 17.53 12.70 1.20
N GLU A 106 17.20 13.93 1.57
CA GLU A 106 16.50 14.30 2.79
C GLU A 106 15.00 14.38 2.48
N VAL A 107 14.20 13.68 3.28
CA VAL A 107 12.74 13.63 3.16
C VAL A 107 12.17 14.23 4.43
N ASP A 108 11.66 15.46 4.34
CA ASP A 108 10.97 16.13 5.43
C ASP A 108 9.50 15.68 5.43
N PHE A 109 8.98 15.37 6.62
CA PHE A 109 7.59 14.96 6.79
C PHE A 109 6.98 15.50 8.08
N THR A 110 5.66 15.64 8.05
CA THR A 110 4.82 15.95 9.20
C THR A 110 4.07 14.69 9.62
N GLN A 111 4.21 14.31 10.89
CA GLN A 111 3.38 13.30 11.52
C GLN A 111 2.02 13.92 11.86
N LEU A 112 0.97 13.24 11.46
CA LEU A 112 -0.42 13.63 11.65
C LEU A 112 -1.05 12.77 12.76
N ASP A 113 -1.90 13.39 13.57
CA ASP A 113 -2.70 12.66 14.55
C ASP A 113 -3.93 11.96 13.91
N ALA A 114 -4.82 11.44 14.76
CA ALA A 114 -6.02 10.73 14.30
C ALA A 114 -7.03 11.63 13.59
N ASP A 115 -7.00 12.94 13.85
CA ASP A 115 -7.87 13.94 13.25
C ASP A 115 -7.24 14.55 11.98
N GLY A 116 -5.97 14.20 11.70
CA GLY A 116 -5.21 14.68 10.55
C GLY A 116 -4.44 15.97 10.84
N GLU A 117 -4.34 16.38 12.11
CA GLU A 117 -3.66 17.59 12.51
C GLU A 117 -2.16 17.35 12.74
N ALA A 118 -1.35 18.39 12.50
CA ALA A 118 0.10 18.30 12.62
C ALA A 118 0.52 18.06 14.08
N GLN A 119 1.16 16.93 14.33
CA GLN A 119 1.63 16.51 15.65
C GLN A 119 3.14 16.75 15.84
N ALA A 120 3.96 16.38 14.85
CA ALA A 120 5.42 16.48 14.94
C ALA A 120 6.07 16.58 13.55
N LEU A 121 7.25 17.20 13.49
CA LEU A 121 8.08 17.21 12.29
C LEU A 121 9.16 16.14 12.38
N GLY A 122 9.50 15.55 11.24
CA GLY A 122 10.56 14.55 11.13
C GLY A 122 11.32 14.64 9.81
N ARG A 123 12.48 13.98 9.78
CA ARG A 123 13.32 13.85 8.59
C ARG A 123 13.84 12.43 8.46
N ALA A 124 13.74 11.89 7.26
CA ALA A 124 14.39 10.64 6.87
C ALA A 124 15.50 10.89 5.83
N HIS A 125 16.44 9.95 5.74
CA HIS A 125 17.50 9.97 4.74
C HIS A 125 17.46 8.69 3.91
N THR A 126 17.54 8.82 2.58
CA THR A 126 17.53 7.68 1.67
C THR A 126 18.43 7.88 0.46
N ARG A 127 18.96 6.79 -0.10
CA ARG A 127 19.74 6.85 -1.35
C ARG A 127 18.86 6.94 -2.58
N ASN A 128 17.65 6.41 -2.51
CA ASN A 128 16.72 6.34 -3.63
C ASN A 128 15.33 6.77 -3.19
N VAL A 129 14.59 7.40 -4.10
CA VAL A 129 13.21 7.85 -3.88
C VAL A 129 12.34 7.23 -4.97
N VAL A 130 11.17 6.74 -4.56
CA VAL A 130 10.11 6.27 -5.48
C VAL A 130 8.86 7.08 -5.15
N LEU A 131 8.27 7.72 -6.16
CA LEU A 131 7.06 8.53 -6.01
C LEU A 131 5.85 7.75 -6.49
N GLY A 132 4.98 7.36 -5.56
CA GLY A 132 3.76 6.59 -5.80
C GLY A 132 2.51 7.30 -5.25
N ILE A 133 2.39 8.60 -5.47
CA ILE A 133 1.39 9.48 -4.82
C ILE A 133 0.02 9.51 -5.53
N GLY A 134 -0.15 8.77 -6.62
CA GLY A 134 -1.37 8.77 -7.41
C GLY A 134 -1.58 10.09 -8.17
N THR A 135 -2.84 10.44 -8.40
CA THR A 135 -3.27 11.66 -9.10
C THR A 135 -4.40 12.33 -8.35
N GLU A 136 -4.45 13.66 -8.38
CA GLU A 136 -5.61 14.44 -7.94
C GLU A 136 -6.57 14.64 -9.15
N PRO A 137 -7.90 14.59 -8.93
CA PRO A 137 -8.89 14.88 -9.96
C PRO A 137 -8.77 16.29 -10.56
#